data_AF-R5MME0-F1
#
_entry.id   AF-R5MME0-F1
#
_cell.length_a   1.000
_cell.length_b   1.000
_cell.length_c   1.000
_cell.angle_alpha   90.00
_cell.angle_beta   90.00
_cell.angle_gamma   90.00
#
_symmetry.space_group_name_H-M   'P 1'
#
loop_
_entity.id
_entity.type
_entity.pdbx_description
1 polymer ?
#
loop_
_entity_poly.entity_id
_entity_poly.type
_entity_poly.pdbx_seq_one_letter_code
_entity_poly.pdbx_strand_id
1 'polypeptide(L)'
;MIKQNIISLLLAGLLFACQQPATNTDEQLDEQQFIKISGTCLIEPNGDTLHIKGTNLGNWLNPEGYMFGFTKTNSARMINDMFCQLVGPDFTADFWKQFKDNYITRQDIEFIASSGANTIRLPFHYKLFTDEDYMGLSVSQDGFARIDSVVNWCRDNKLYLILDMHDAPGGQTGDNIDDSYGYPWLFESERSQQLFCDIWKKIAGRYQNEPVILGYELINEPIAHYFDNRDELNSKLEALHKRAVKAIREVDNNHIILLGGAQWNSNFKPFSDARYDDKLMYTCHRYGGEPTKEAIQDFIHFRDSVTLPMYMGEIGHNTDEWQAAFCKVMTDNNIGYTFWPYKKKDDSCMMGIKMPENWDKIIAFSEALRDTYQHIREARPDQDMVKKAMNDFIKSCRFENCVPQKDYITSIGLTCHEK
;
A
#
# COMPACT_ATOMS: atom_id res chain seq x y z
N MET A 1 50.09 76.27 -8.15
CA MET A 1 50.04 75.50 -9.41
C MET A 1 48.67 74.84 -9.54
N ILE A 2 47.86 75.41 -10.43
CA ILE A 2 46.87 74.80 -11.33
C ILE A 2 46.51 73.31 -11.12
N LYS A 3 45.20 73.08 -10.86
CA LYS A 3 44.28 71.97 -11.27
C LYS A 3 44.62 70.54 -10.80
N GLN A 4 43.69 69.63 -10.47
CA GLN A 4 42.38 69.34 -11.08
C GLN A 4 41.58 68.32 -10.22
N ASN A 5 40.25 68.50 -10.14
CA ASN A 5 39.11 67.55 -10.06
C ASN A 5 39.17 66.37 -9.04
N ILE A 6 38.12 66.04 -8.28
CA ILE A 6 36.78 65.56 -8.70
C ILE A 6 35.81 65.75 -7.50
N ILE A 7 34.62 66.30 -7.77
CA ILE A 7 33.48 66.35 -6.83
C ILE A 7 32.59 65.15 -7.13
N SER A 8 32.41 64.25 -6.16
CA SER A 8 31.44 63.16 -6.22
C SER A 8 30.12 63.60 -5.60
N LEU A 9 29.06 63.64 -6.41
CA LEU A 9 27.67 63.76 -5.97
C LEU A 9 27.21 62.45 -5.31
N LEU A 10 26.71 62.52 -4.08
CA LEU A 10 25.93 61.47 -3.43
C LEU A 10 24.44 61.65 -3.81
N LEU A 11 23.91 60.76 -4.65
CA LEU A 11 22.47 60.60 -4.85
C LEU A 11 21.89 59.75 -3.71
N ALA A 12 21.00 60.34 -2.90
CA ALA A 12 20.13 59.60 -2.00
C ALA A 12 18.85 59.21 -2.76
N GLY A 13 18.71 57.92 -3.10
CA GLY A 13 17.49 57.36 -3.68
C GLY A 13 16.57 56.83 -2.58
N LEU A 14 15.39 57.43 -2.43
CA LEU A 14 14.26 56.91 -1.67
C LEU A 14 13.64 55.73 -2.43
N LEU A 15 13.78 54.51 -1.91
CA LEU A 15 13.02 53.34 -2.37
C LEU A 15 11.74 53.23 -1.55
N PHE A 16 10.62 53.59 -2.17
CA PHE A 16 9.29 53.18 -1.72
C PHE A 16 9.13 51.67 -2.01
N ALA A 17 9.25 50.84 -0.98
CA ALA A 17 8.85 49.45 -1.06
C ALA A 17 7.32 49.37 -0.89
N CYS A 18 6.60 49.18 -2.00
CA CYS A 18 5.22 48.70 -1.95
C CYS A 18 5.23 47.28 -1.37
N GLN A 19 4.87 47.13 -0.11
CA GLN A 19 4.51 45.84 0.46
C GLN A 19 3.17 45.41 -0.15
N GLN A 20 3.21 44.45 -1.08
CA GLN A 20 2.02 43.68 -1.40
C GLN A 20 1.70 42.77 -0.21
N PRO A 21 0.44 42.69 0.25
CA PRO A 21 0.08 41.69 1.23
C PRO A 21 0.26 40.31 0.61
N ALA A 22 1.02 39.45 1.27
CA ALA A 22 1.09 38.04 0.95
C ALA A 22 -0.33 37.46 1.12
N THR A 23 -1.01 37.22 0.01
CA THR A 23 -2.23 36.43 -0.01
C THR A 23 -1.81 34.98 0.23
N ASN A 24 -1.90 34.52 1.48
CA ASN A 24 -2.12 33.11 1.76
C ASN A 24 -3.52 32.77 1.25
N THR A 25 -3.63 32.47 -0.04
CA THR A 25 -4.74 31.67 -0.54
C THR A 25 -4.39 30.23 -0.23
N ASP A 26 -4.95 29.70 0.87
CA ASP A 26 -5.36 28.30 0.85
C ASP A 26 -6.31 28.18 -0.35
N GLU A 27 -5.79 27.79 -1.51
CA GLU A 27 -6.64 27.31 -2.60
C GLU A 27 -7.28 26.03 -2.09
N GLN A 28 -8.43 26.19 -1.43
CA GLN A 28 -9.34 25.11 -1.17
C GLN A 28 -9.76 24.59 -2.54
N LEU A 29 -9.16 23.48 -2.97
CA LEU A 29 -9.51 22.85 -4.24
C LEU A 29 -11.01 22.58 -4.27
N ASP A 30 -11.62 22.81 -5.43
CA ASP A 30 -13.04 22.58 -5.63
C ASP A 30 -13.34 21.09 -5.35
N GLU A 31 -14.31 20.81 -4.47
CA GLU A 31 -14.83 19.45 -4.21
C GLU A 31 -15.21 18.71 -5.51
N GLN A 32 -15.40 19.43 -6.61
CA GLN A 32 -15.58 18.88 -7.95
C GLN A 32 -14.40 18.05 -8.46
N GLN A 33 -13.20 18.13 -7.88
CA GLN A 33 -12.01 17.40 -8.33
C GLN A 33 -11.86 15.98 -7.74
N PHE A 34 -12.66 15.61 -6.74
CA PHE A 34 -12.56 14.31 -6.07
C PHE A 34 -13.59 13.31 -6.61
N ILE A 35 -13.29 12.02 -6.45
CA ILE A 35 -14.27 10.95 -6.67
C ILE A 35 -15.44 11.12 -5.69
N LYS A 36 -16.66 11.04 -6.21
CA LYS A 36 -17.89 11.12 -5.43
C LYS A 36 -18.56 9.75 -5.32
N ILE A 37 -19.32 9.57 -4.24
CA ILE A 37 -20.16 8.38 -4.07
C ILE A 37 -21.58 8.72 -4.49
N SER A 38 -22.16 7.87 -5.33
CA SER A 38 -23.58 7.91 -5.69
C SER A 38 -24.18 6.50 -5.57
N GLY A 39 -24.77 6.22 -4.41
CA GLY A 39 -25.22 4.87 -4.07
C GLY A 39 -24.06 3.88 -4.07
N THR A 40 -24.14 2.84 -4.88
CA THR A 40 -23.08 1.83 -5.01
C THR A 40 -22.01 2.18 -6.04
N CYS A 41 -22.09 3.36 -6.67
CA CYS A 41 -21.17 3.78 -7.73
C CYS A 41 -20.17 4.83 -7.24
N LEU A 42 -18.96 4.76 -7.81
CA LEU A 42 -17.96 5.82 -7.77
C LEU A 42 -18.11 6.69 -9.01
N ILE A 43 -18.15 8.01 -8.84
CA ILE A 43 -18.36 8.98 -9.92
C ILE A 43 -17.15 9.89 -10.01
N GLU A 44 -16.56 9.97 -11.21
CA GLU A 44 -15.44 10.84 -11.52
C GLU A 44 -15.87 12.31 -11.62
N PRO A 45 -14.93 13.27 -11.49
CA PRO A 45 -15.18 14.70 -11.70
C PRO A 45 -15.91 15.06 -13.00
N ASN A 46 -15.70 14.30 -14.07
CA ASN A 46 -16.33 14.50 -15.37
C ASN A 46 -17.76 13.93 -15.46
N GLY A 47 -18.24 13.24 -14.42
CA GLY A 47 -19.56 12.61 -14.34
C GLY A 47 -19.61 11.15 -14.77
N ASP A 48 -18.50 10.57 -15.23
CA ASP A 48 -18.44 9.15 -15.60
C ASP A 48 -18.37 8.24 -14.37
N THR A 49 -18.84 7.01 -14.51
CA THR A 49 -18.69 6.00 -13.45
C THR A 49 -17.27 5.42 -13.48
N LEU A 50 -16.58 5.52 -12.34
CA LEU A 50 -15.29 4.85 -12.16
C LEU A 50 -15.51 3.37 -11.80
N HIS A 51 -15.03 2.47 -12.65
CA HIS A 51 -14.85 1.07 -12.31
C HIS A 51 -13.38 0.80 -11.99
N ILE A 52 -13.06 0.59 -10.71
CA ILE A 52 -11.69 0.31 -10.26
C ILE A 52 -11.15 -0.92 -11.01
N LYS A 53 -9.99 -0.75 -11.64
CA LYS A 53 -9.27 -1.80 -12.34
C LYS A 53 -7.77 -1.56 -12.22
N GLY A 54 -7.07 -2.46 -11.54
CA GLY A 54 -5.62 -2.39 -11.51
C GLY A 54 -4.96 -3.44 -10.63
N THR A 55 -3.95 -3.02 -9.87
CA THR A 55 -3.05 -3.93 -9.16
C THR A 55 -2.55 -3.34 -7.84
N ASN A 56 -1.90 -4.19 -7.05
CA ASN A 56 -1.34 -3.87 -5.75
C ASN A 56 0.19 -3.78 -5.81
N LEU A 57 0.77 -2.74 -5.22
CA LEU A 57 2.23 -2.61 -5.04
C LEU A 57 2.73 -3.42 -3.84
N GLY A 58 2.29 -4.68 -3.74
CA GLY A 58 2.69 -5.63 -2.71
C GLY A 58 4.19 -5.93 -2.73
N ASN A 59 4.69 -6.48 -1.63
CA ASN A 59 6.10 -6.75 -1.34
C ASN A 59 7.02 -5.53 -1.16
N TRP A 60 6.56 -4.31 -1.42
CA TRP A 60 7.45 -3.15 -1.50
C TRP A 60 7.60 -2.43 -0.15
N LEU A 61 6.53 -1.77 0.30
CA LEU A 61 6.45 -1.08 1.59
C LEU A 61 5.80 -1.93 2.68
N ASN A 62 5.45 -3.16 2.31
CA ASN A 62 5.15 -4.29 3.18
C ASN A 62 5.67 -5.57 2.49
N PRO A 63 6.85 -6.10 2.86
CA PRO A 63 7.39 -7.34 2.31
C PRO A 63 6.78 -8.59 2.97
N GLU A 64 6.39 -9.57 2.14
CA GLU A 64 5.86 -10.86 2.59
C GLU A 64 6.79 -12.02 2.18
N GLY A 65 7.00 -12.97 3.10
CA GLY A 65 8.00 -14.02 2.93
C GLY A 65 7.82 -14.86 1.67
N TYR A 66 6.59 -15.22 1.34
CA TYR A 66 6.31 -16.07 0.18
C TYR A 66 6.73 -15.42 -1.14
N MET A 67 6.76 -14.09 -1.23
CA MET A 67 7.20 -13.37 -2.43
C MET A 67 8.72 -13.42 -2.62
N PHE A 68 9.48 -13.70 -1.56
CA PHE A 68 10.90 -14.04 -1.59
C PHE A 68 11.16 -15.55 -1.69
N GLY A 69 10.13 -16.38 -1.48
CA GLY A 69 10.21 -17.83 -1.47
C GLY A 69 10.42 -18.45 -0.10
N PHE A 70 10.16 -17.67 0.96
CA PHE A 70 10.19 -18.14 2.34
C PHE A 70 8.80 -18.67 2.73
N THR A 71 8.75 -19.64 3.64
CA THR A 71 7.50 -20.21 4.15
C THR A 71 7.38 -20.08 5.67
N LYS A 72 8.50 -20.00 6.39
CA LYS A 72 8.51 -19.72 7.85
C LYS A 72 8.75 -18.25 8.19
N THR A 73 9.42 -17.53 7.30
CA THR A 73 9.87 -16.16 7.53
C THR A 73 8.94 -15.22 6.77
N ASN A 74 7.76 -14.95 7.34
CA ASN A 74 6.65 -14.44 6.53
C ASN A 74 6.29 -12.96 6.73
N SER A 75 6.65 -12.34 7.85
CA SER A 75 6.40 -10.91 8.10
C SER A 75 7.64 -10.05 7.90
N ALA A 76 7.46 -8.75 7.73
CA ALA A 76 8.56 -7.80 7.57
C ALA A 76 9.62 -7.88 8.67
N ARG A 77 9.21 -7.98 9.95
CA ARG A 77 10.14 -8.19 11.09
C ARG A 77 10.91 -9.49 10.95
N MET A 78 10.22 -10.61 10.67
CA MET A 78 10.88 -11.92 10.58
C MET A 78 11.91 -11.94 9.45
N ILE A 79 11.59 -11.33 8.31
CA ILE A 79 12.51 -11.20 7.16
C ILE A 79 13.72 -10.35 7.54
N ASN A 80 13.49 -9.20 8.18
CA ASN A 80 14.57 -8.33 8.64
C ASN A 80 15.51 -9.04 9.62
N ASP A 81 14.95 -9.71 10.63
CA ASP A 81 15.72 -10.46 11.62
C ASP A 81 16.54 -11.58 10.95
N MET A 82 15.93 -12.26 9.98
CA MET A 82 16.61 -13.29 9.19
C MET A 82 17.78 -12.72 8.38
N PHE A 83 17.59 -11.61 7.68
CA PHE A 83 18.68 -10.97 6.95
C PHE A 83 19.79 -10.47 7.89
N CYS A 84 19.44 -9.86 9.03
CA CYS A 84 20.43 -9.46 10.04
C CYS A 84 21.25 -10.64 10.56
N GLN A 85 20.63 -11.79 10.81
CA GLN A 85 21.34 -13.02 11.21
C GLN A 85 22.24 -13.57 10.08
N LEU A 86 21.85 -13.38 8.82
CA LEU A 86 22.55 -13.89 7.64
C LEU A 86 23.78 -13.04 7.29
N VAL A 87 23.62 -11.72 7.16
CA VAL A 87 24.63 -10.80 6.58
C VAL A 87 25.04 -9.64 7.48
N GLY A 88 24.42 -9.52 8.66
CA GLY A 88 24.67 -8.44 9.61
C GLY A 88 23.76 -7.22 9.39
N PRO A 89 23.55 -6.39 10.43
CA PRO A 89 22.57 -5.31 10.41
C PRO A 89 22.89 -4.20 9.39
N ASP A 90 24.15 -3.79 9.27
CA ASP A 90 24.54 -2.68 8.37
C ASP A 90 24.26 -3.03 6.90
N PHE A 91 24.62 -4.24 6.46
CA PHE A 91 24.33 -4.70 5.11
C PHE A 91 22.83 -4.85 4.88
N THR A 92 22.09 -5.37 5.86
CA THR A 92 20.62 -5.49 5.76
C THR A 92 19.96 -4.12 5.61
N ALA A 93 20.44 -3.11 6.35
CA ALA A 93 19.92 -1.75 6.23
C ALA A 93 20.17 -1.17 4.83
N ASP A 94 21.38 -1.32 4.29
CA ASP A 94 21.71 -0.91 2.91
C ASP A 94 20.91 -1.68 1.86
N PHE A 95 20.68 -2.98 2.07
CA PHE A 95 19.82 -3.79 1.21
C PHE A 95 18.41 -3.23 1.18
N TRP A 96 17.82 -2.94 2.35
CA TRP A 96 16.46 -2.44 2.40
C TRP A 96 16.30 -1.05 1.80
N LYS A 97 17.26 -0.16 2.02
CA LYS A 97 17.27 1.14 1.34
C LYS A 97 17.27 0.93 -0.18
N GLN A 98 18.19 0.12 -0.70
CA GLN A 98 18.25 -0.16 -2.12
C GLN A 98 17.01 -0.88 -2.65
N PHE A 99 16.43 -1.80 -1.89
CA PHE A 99 15.19 -2.48 -2.21
C PHE A 99 14.06 -1.47 -2.39
N LYS A 100 13.84 -0.60 -1.40
CA LYS A 100 12.76 0.38 -1.50
C LYS A 100 13.01 1.39 -2.63
N ASP A 101 14.26 1.71 -2.97
CA ASP A 101 14.63 2.64 -4.04
C ASP A 101 14.57 2.02 -5.47
N ASN A 102 14.58 0.69 -5.59
CA ASN A 102 14.66 0.00 -6.90
C ASN A 102 13.50 -0.98 -7.16
N TYR A 103 12.71 -1.34 -6.14
CA TYR A 103 11.61 -2.30 -6.30
C TYR A 103 10.43 -1.67 -7.01
N ILE A 104 9.99 -0.45 -6.68
CA ILE A 104 9.01 0.28 -7.50
C ILE A 104 9.62 1.61 -7.91
N THR A 105 9.54 1.91 -9.20
CA THR A 105 10.07 3.11 -9.84
C THR A 105 9.00 3.76 -10.72
N ARG A 106 9.30 4.94 -11.27
CA ARG A 106 8.41 5.63 -12.22
C ARG A 106 8.05 4.73 -13.41
N GLN A 107 9.01 3.98 -13.95
CA GLN A 107 8.77 3.10 -15.10
C GLN A 107 7.75 1.99 -14.79
N ASP A 108 7.71 1.51 -13.55
CA ASP A 108 6.71 0.53 -13.13
C ASP A 108 5.29 1.12 -13.18
N ILE A 109 5.11 2.36 -12.72
CA ILE A 109 3.82 3.07 -12.75
C ILE A 109 3.39 3.41 -14.18
N GLU A 110 4.32 3.87 -15.02
CA GLU A 110 4.07 4.12 -16.45
C GLU A 110 3.65 2.83 -17.17
N PHE A 111 4.24 1.69 -16.83
CA PHE A 111 3.83 0.40 -17.37
C PHE A 111 2.42 0.01 -16.91
N ILE A 112 2.11 0.14 -15.61
CA ILE A 112 0.77 -0.13 -15.09
C ILE A 112 -0.27 0.73 -15.82
N ALA A 113 -0.02 2.03 -15.97
CA ALA A 113 -0.91 2.94 -16.67
C ALA A 113 -1.09 2.56 -18.16
N SER A 114 0.01 2.31 -18.87
CA SER A 114 -0.05 1.94 -20.28
C SER A 114 -0.79 0.63 -20.52
N SER A 115 -0.86 -0.27 -19.53
CA SER A 115 -1.66 -1.49 -19.62
C SER A 115 -3.17 -1.27 -19.58
N GLY A 116 -3.63 -0.04 -19.32
CA GLY A 116 -5.04 0.32 -19.21
C GLY A 116 -5.61 0.16 -17.80
N ALA A 117 -4.76 0.03 -16.78
CA ALA A 117 -5.19 0.15 -15.38
C ALA A 117 -5.55 1.62 -15.10
N ASN A 118 -6.47 1.83 -14.16
CA ASN A 118 -6.86 3.17 -13.71
C ASN A 118 -6.60 3.43 -12.23
N THR A 119 -6.30 2.38 -11.45
CA THR A 119 -6.13 2.48 -10.00
C THR A 119 -4.97 1.62 -9.53
N ILE A 120 -4.18 2.14 -8.59
CA ILE A 120 -3.16 1.39 -7.86
C ILE A 120 -3.55 1.36 -6.38
N ARG A 121 -3.47 0.19 -5.75
CA ARG A 121 -3.47 0.06 -4.29
C ARG A 121 -2.04 -0.01 -3.79
N LEU A 122 -1.69 0.83 -2.82
CA LEU A 122 -0.37 0.91 -2.19
C LEU A 122 -0.45 0.43 -0.74
N PRO A 123 -0.16 -0.85 -0.50
CA PRO A 123 0.06 -1.40 0.83
C PRO A 123 1.28 -0.77 1.48
N PHE A 124 1.16 -0.35 2.74
CA PHE A 124 2.27 0.18 3.52
C PHE A 124 2.20 -0.25 4.99
N HIS A 125 3.38 -0.28 5.61
CA HIS A 125 3.51 -0.55 7.04
C HIS A 125 3.49 0.74 7.89
N TYR A 126 2.74 0.78 9.00
CA TYR A 126 2.56 2.00 9.82
C TYR A 126 3.87 2.65 10.31
N LYS A 127 4.88 1.83 10.64
CA LYS A 127 6.21 2.30 11.09
C LYS A 127 6.89 3.27 10.12
N LEU A 128 6.52 3.30 8.84
CA LEU A 128 7.00 4.30 7.88
C LEU A 128 6.67 5.76 8.28
N PHE A 129 5.74 5.95 9.21
CA PHE A 129 5.28 7.26 9.71
C PHE A 129 5.63 7.52 11.18
N THR A 130 6.38 6.60 11.81
CA THR A 130 6.85 6.68 13.20
C THR A 130 8.38 6.75 13.24
N ASP A 131 8.95 6.83 14.45
CA ASP A 131 10.41 6.76 14.68
C ASP A 131 10.87 5.33 15.02
N GLU A 132 10.02 4.32 14.80
CA GLU A 132 10.39 2.92 14.97
C GLU A 132 11.26 2.44 13.81
N ASP A 133 12.22 1.55 14.11
CA ASP A 133 13.02 0.93 13.06
C ASP A 133 12.15 0.05 12.14
N TYR A 134 12.24 0.33 10.85
CA TYR A 134 11.57 -0.44 9.82
C TYR A 134 12.39 -0.48 8.54
N MET A 135 12.81 -1.70 8.16
CA MET A 135 13.58 -1.96 6.94
C MET A 135 14.78 -0.99 6.81
N GLY A 136 15.60 -0.92 7.86
CA GLY A 136 16.91 -0.28 7.82
C GLY A 136 16.95 1.25 7.90
N LEU A 137 15.81 1.94 8.08
CA LEU A 137 15.78 3.39 8.24
C LEU A 137 15.10 3.77 9.55
N SER A 138 15.79 4.59 10.35
CA SER A 138 15.43 4.92 11.74
C SER A 138 15.02 6.38 11.96
N VAL A 139 14.82 7.20 10.91
CA VAL A 139 14.48 8.62 11.08
C VAL A 139 13.51 9.16 10.04
N SER A 140 12.62 10.02 10.54
CA SER A 140 11.41 10.60 9.95
C SER A 140 11.48 10.97 8.46
N GLN A 141 10.41 10.56 7.73
CA GLN A 141 9.97 11.00 6.39
C GLN A 141 10.18 10.04 5.21
N ASP A 142 10.70 8.82 5.42
CA ASP A 142 10.80 7.83 4.33
C ASP A 142 9.41 7.48 3.75
N GLY A 143 8.39 7.27 4.60
CA GLY A 143 7.03 6.96 4.16
C GLY A 143 6.41 8.05 3.27
N PHE A 144 6.44 9.31 3.71
CA PHE A 144 5.86 10.41 2.94
C PHE A 144 6.60 10.68 1.64
N ALA A 145 7.94 10.66 1.64
CA ALA A 145 8.70 10.87 0.41
C ALA A 145 8.39 9.80 -0.66
N ARG A 146 8.16 8.55 -0.21
CA ARG A 146 7.76 7.45 -1.10
C ARG A 146 6.35 7.64 -1.63
N ILE A 147 5.37 7.92 -0.77
CA ILE A 147 3.99 8.17 -1.21
C ILE A 147 3.93 9.39 -2.14
N ASP A 148 4.62 10.48 -1.84
CA ASP A 148 4.66 11.68 -2.70
C ASP A 148 5.21 11.36 -4.10
N SER A 149 6.22 10.50 -4.18
CA SER A 149 6.76 10.03 -5.47
C SER A 149 5.70 9.26 -6.26
N VAL A 150 4.99 8.33 -5.61
CA VAL A 150 3.92 7.54 -6.25
C VAL A 150 2.76 8.44 -6.66
N VAL A 151 2.33 9.37 -5.82
CA VAL A 151 1.30 10.37 -6.12
C VAL A 151 1.68 11.15 -7.39
N ASN A 152 2.92 11.62 -7.49
CA ASN A 152 3.40 12.34 -8.67
C ASN A 152 3.39 11.46 -9.93
N TRP A 153 3.85 10.22 -9.83
CA TRP A 153 3.84 9.29 -10.95
C TRP A 153 2.42 8.92 -11.38
N CYS A 154 1.51 8.70 -10.43
CA CYS A 154 0.11 8.44 -10.71
C CYS A 154 -0.57 9.64 -11.38
N ARG A 155 -0.30 10.87 -10.92
CA ARG A 155 -0.83 12.10 -11.53
C ARG A 155 -0.44 12.23 -13.00
N ASP A 156 0.86 12.05 -13.28
CA ASP A 156 1.40 12.15 -14.65
C ASP A 156 0.78 11.10 -15.59
N ASN A 157 0.28 10.00 -15.03
CA ASN A 157 -0.27 8.86 -15.75
C ASN A 157 -1.79 8.68 -15.61
N LYS A 158 -2.49 9.63 -14.98
CA LYS A 158 -3.95 9.59 -14.74
C LYS A 158 -4.42 8.32 -14.01
N LEU A 159 -3.61 7.85 -13.06
CA LEU A 159 -3.97 6.77 -12.17
C LEU A 159 -4.49 7.34 -10.84
N TYR A 160 -5.50 6.69 -10.28
CA TYR A 160 -5.88 6.88 -8.90
C TYR A 160 -5.03 6.02 -7.97
N LEU A 161 -4.85 6.48 -6.73
CA LEU A 161 -4.09 5.78 -5.69
C LEU A 161 -4.97 5.50 -4.46
N ILE A 162 -5.00 4.25 -4.01
CA ILE A 162 -5.56 3.87 -2.71
C ILE A 162 -4.40 3.66 -1.75
N LEU A 163 -4.43 4.37 -0.62
CA LEU A 163 -3.46 4.19 0.46
C LEU A 163 -4.00 3.15 1.44
N ASP A 164 -3.29 2.03 1.59
CA ASP A 164 -3.69 0.91 2.43
C ASP A 164 -2.72 0.72 3.60
N MET A 165 -3.19 0.93 4.83
CA MET A 165 -2.41 0.57 6.01
C MET A 165 -2.47 -0.94 6.21
N HIS A 166 -1.53 -1.60 5.55
CA HIS A 166 -1.45 -3.04 5.47
C HIS A 166 -0.96 -3.69 6.76
N ASP A 167 -0.14 -2.96 7.53
CA ASP A 167 0.24 -3.33 8.89
C ASP A 167 -0.12 -2.19 9.83
N ALA A 168 -0.99 -2.48 10.79
CA ALA A 168 -1.42 -1.52 11.79
C ALA A 168 -0.59 -1.64 13.09
N PRO A 169 -0.53 -0.58 13.92
CA PRO A 169 0.10 -0.66 15.23
C PRO A 169 -0.41 -1.84 16.08
N GLY A 170 0.50 -2.64 16.61
CA GLY A 170 0.17 -3.86 17.38
C GLY A 170 -0.25 -5.07 16.54
N GLY A 171 -0.51 -4.90 15.24
CA GLY A 171 -0.98 -5.96 14.35
C GLY A 171 -2.49 -6.18 14.45
N GLN A 172 -3.09 -6.46 13.30
CA GLN A 172 -4.55 -6.50 13.14
C GLN A 172 -5.11 -7.89 12.87
N THR A 173 -4.29 -8.82 12.42
CA THR A 173 -4.70 -10.15 11.96
C THR A 173 -4.17 -11.22 12.90
N GLY A 174 -2.89 -11.15 13.27
CA GLY A 174 -2.23 -12.23 14.01
C GLY A 174 -1.62 -13.33 13.13
N ASP A 175 -1.41 -13.07 11.84
CA ASP A 175 -0.93 -14.06 10.85
C ASP A 175 0.01 -13.41 9.81
N ASN A 176 0.44 -14.17 8.81
CA ASN A 176 1.46 -13.79 7.83
C ASN A 176 1.19 -12.54 6.99
N ILE A 177 -0.05 -12.05 6.95
CA ILE A 177 -0.48 -10.87 6.20
C ILE A 177 -0.38 -9.59 7.07
N ASP A 178 0.22 -9.70 8.26
CA ASP A 178 0.63 -8.56 9.08
C ASP A 178 2.00 -8.78 9.77
N ASP A 179 2.51 -7.75 10.44
CA ASP A 179 3.74 -7.77 11.25
C ASP A 179 3.45 -7.89 12.77
N SER A 180 2.37 -8.56 13.15
CA SER A 180 2.00 -8.79 14.55
C SER A 180 2.94 -9.76 15.28
N TYR A 181 2.63 -10.03 16.55
CA TYR A 181 3.26 -11.08 17.35
C TYR A 181 2.38 -12.34 17.46
N GLY A 182 1.65 -12.67 16.39
CA GLY A 182 0.76 -13.83 16.32
C GLY A 182 -0.60 -13.63 17.00
N TYR A 183 -0.97 -12.37 17.26
CA TYR A 183 -2.25 -11.99 17.85
C TYR A 183 -2.61 -10.55 17.46
N PRO A 184 -3.89 -10.23 17.23
CA PRO A 184 -4.30 -8.91 16.76
C PRO A 184 -4.39 -7.89 17.91
N TRP A 185 -3.24 -7.53 18.48
CA TRP A 185 -3.14 -6.67 19.67
C TRP A 185 -3.71 -5.27 19.48
N LEU A 186 -3.91 -4.81 18.24
CA LEU A 186 -4.61 -3.56 17.95
C LEU A 186 -5.98 -3.49 18.64
N PHE A 187 -6.69 -4.61 18.75
CA PHE A 187 -8.03 -4.65 19.34
C PHE A 187 -8.03 -4.72 20.87
N GLU A 188 -6.86 -4.89 21.51
CA GLU A 188 -6.73 -4.91 22.97
C GLU A 188 -6.02 -3.68 23.53
N SER A 189 -5.12 -3.07 22.73
CA SER A 189 -4.25 -2.01 23.20
C SER A 189 -4.77 -0.63 22.83
N GLU A 190 -5.27 0.11 23.82
CA GLU A 190 -5.66 1.52 23.66
C GLU A 190 -4.53 2.38 23.08
N ARG A 191 -3.27 2.11 23.48
CA ARG A 191 -2.10 2.82 22.95
C ARG A 191 -1.91 2.56 21.45
N SER A 192 -2.09 1.32 21.00
CA SER A 192 -2.00 0.98 19.57
C SER A 192 -3.14 1.62 18.78
N GLN A 193 -4.36 1.63 19.31
CA GLN A 193 -5.51 2.28 18.67
C GLN A 193 -5.33 3.79 18.56
N GLN A 194 -4.77 4.44 19.58
CA GLN A 194 -4.46 5.87 19.52
C GLN A 194 -3.39 6.14 18.45
N LEU A 195 -2.30 5.37 18.44
CA LEU A 195 -1.25 5.52 17.41
C LEU A 195 -1.80 5.29 16.00
N PHE A 196 -2.69 4.31 15.82
CA PHE A 196 -3.38 4.04 14.56
C PHE A 196 -4.16 5.26 14.08
N CYS A 197 -4.96 5.89 14.95
CA CYS A 197 -5.72 7.09 14.62
C CYS A 197 -4.80 8.30 14.35
N ASP A 198 -3.72 8.46 15.12
CA ASP A 198 -2.78 9.57 14.97
C ASP A 198 -2.04 9.50 13.63
N ILE A 199 -1.62 8.30 13.21
CA ILE A 199 -0.98 8.09 11.91
C ILE A 199 -1.96 8.40 10.78
N TRP A 200 -3.19 7.89 10.85
CA TRP A 200 -4.21 8.18 9.83
C TRP A 200 -4.53 9.66 9.73
N LYS A 201 -4.70 10.35 10.86
CA LYS A 201 -4.89 11.80 10.88
C LYS A 201 -3.69 12.54 10.27
N LYS A 202 -2.46 12.08 10.51
CA LYS A 202 -1.25 12.68 9.92
C LYS A 202 -1.19 12.49 8.40
N ILE A 203 -1.54 11.29 7.91
CA ILE A 203 -1.61 10.98 6.47
C ILE A 203 -2.69 11.82 5.80
N ALA A 204 -3.92 11.79 6.33
CA ALA A 204 -5.04 12.56 5.80
C ALA A 204 -4.76 14.08 5.80
N GLY A 205 -4.19 14.62 6.87
CA GLY A 205 -3.84 16.05 6.93
C GLY A 205 -2.79 16.46 5.89
N ARG A 206 -1.89 15.55 5.48
CA ARG A 206 -0.94 15.82 4.38
C ARG A 206 -1.62 15.80 3.02
N TYR A 207 -2.53 14.86 2.82
CA TYR A 207 -3.11 14.55 1.51
C TYR A 207 -4.53 15.07 1.31
N GLN A 208 -5.11 15.84 2.24
CA GLN A 208 -6.48 16.34 2.19
C GLN A 208 -6.88 17.03 0.87
N ASN A 209 -5.91 17.62 0.17
CA ASN A 209 -6.10 18.33 -1.11
C ASN A 209 -5.47 17.57 -2.29
N GLU A 210 -5.29 16.26 -2.21
CA GLU A 210 -4.63 15.46 -3.24
C GLU A 210 -5.63 14.57 -4.02
N PRO A 211 -6.24 15.05 -5.12
CA PRO A 211 -7.29 14.31 -5.82
C PRO A 211 -6.80 13.03 -6.54
N VAL A 212 -5.48 12.81 -6.66
CA VAL A 212 -4.93 11.53 -7.12
C VAL A 212 -5.26 10.41 -6.15
N ILE A 213 -5.36 10.71 -4.86
CA ILE A 213 -5.75 9.72 -3.87
C ILE A 213 -7.26 9.51 -3.98
N LEU A 214 -7.66 8.28 -4.28
CA LEU A 214 -9.07 7.88 -4.30
C LEU A 214 -9.61 7.78 -2.88
N GLY A 215 -8.82 7.21 -1.99
CA GLY A 215 -9.23 7.03 -0.60
C GLY A 215 -8.20 6.33 0.27
N TYR A 216 -8.61 6.19 1.53
CA TYR A 216 -7.84 5.62 2.63
C TYR A 216 -8.43 4.29 3.06
N GLU A 217 -7.76 3.18 2.77
CA GLU A 217 -8.11 1.86 3.30
C GLU A 217 -7.51 1.69 4.67
N LEU A 218 -8.37 1.75 5.68
CA LEU A 218 -7.95 1.93 7.06
C LEU A 218 -7.10 0.79 7.59
N ILE A 219 -7.43 -0.44 7.22
CA ILE A 219 -6.83 -1.63 7.80
C ILE A 219 -7.01 -2.85 6.90
N ASN A 220 -5.92 -3.56 6.63
CA ASN A 220 -5.93 -4.78 5.84
C ASN A 220 -6.31 -6.02 6.69
N GLU A 221 -7.32 -6.76 6.24
CA GLU A 221 -7.61 -8.13 6.70
C GLU A 221 -7.70 -8.38 8.22
N PRO A 222 -8.39 -7.53 9.00
CA PRO A 222 -8.40 -7.63 10.46
C PRO A 222 -9.00 -8.96 10.97
N ILE A 223 -8.43 -9.47 12.05
CA ILE A 223 -8.92 -10.56 12.91
C ILE A 223 -9.05 -11.90 12.17
N ALA A 224 -8.12 -12.82 12.39
CA ALA A 224 -8.22 -14.19 11.88
C ALA A 224 -9.38 -14.99 12.52
N HIS A 225 -9.82 -16.05 11.83
CA HIS A 225 -11.01 -16.81 12.20
C HIS A 225 -10.83 -17.80 13.37
N TYR A 226 -9.58 -18.06 13.76
CA TYR A 226 -9.19 -19.18 14.61
C TYR A 226 -8.87 -18.80 16.07
N PHE A 227 -9.10 -17.55 16.50
CA PHE A 227 -8.94 -17.15 17.89
C PHE A 227 -10.16 -17.53 18.73
N ASP A 228 -9.93 -18.04 19.94
CA ASP A 228 -11.02 -18.42 20.87
C ASP A 228 -11.91 -17.22 21.23
N ASN A 229 -11.33 -16.02 21.35
CA ASN A 229 -12.08 -14.78 21.62
C ASN A 229 -12.44 -13.99 20.34
N ARG A 230 -12.50 -14.64 19.18
CA ARG A 230 -12.81 -13.99 17.89
C ARG A 230 -14.07 -13.14 17.92
N ASP A 231 -15.15 -13.62 18.52
CA ASP A 231 -16.42 -12.87 18.52
C ASP A 231 -16.33 -11.58 19.35
N GLU A 232 -15.54 -11.59 20.42
CA GLU A 232 -15.20 -10.38 21.18
C GLU A 232 -14.38 -9.42 20.32
N LEU A 233 -13.33 -9.90 19.66
CA LEU A 233 -12.50 -9.10 18.74
C LEU A 233 -13.34 -8.48 17.62
N ASN A 234 -14.20 -9.28 16.98
CA ASN A 234 -15.11 -8.82 15.92
C ASN A 234 -16.01 -7.69 16.42
N SER A 235 -16.51 -7.75 17.66
CA SER A 235 -17.35 -6.70 18.23
C SER A 235 -16.64 -5.35 18.38
N LYS A 236 -15.30 -5.34 18.42
CA LYS A 236 -14.47 -4.13 18.56
C LYS A 236 -14.17 -3.47 17.19
N LEU A 237 -14.43 -4.16 16.08
CA LEU A 237 -14.00 -3.72 14.74
C LEU A 237 -14.65 -2.42 14.27
N GLU A 238 -15.98 -2.31 14.34
CA GLU A 238 -16.69 -1.11 13.89
C GLU A 238 -16.30 0.12 14.73
N ALA A 239 -16.17 -0.06 16.05
CA ALA A 239 -15.79 1.03 16.95
C ALA A 239 -14.40 1.60 16.62
N LEU A 240 -13.43 0.74 16.31
CA LEU A 240 -12.10 1.17 15.89
C LEU A 240 -12.14 1.93 14.56
N HIS A 241 -12.87 1.43 13.56
CA HIS A 241 -13.04 2.14 12.28
C HIS A 241 -13.67 3.51 12.47
N LYS A 242 -14.76 3.61 13.26
CA LYS A 242 -15.42 4.88 13.59
C LYS A 242 -14.47 5.88 14.26
N ARG A 243 -13.60 5.39 15.14
CA ARG A 243 -12.57 6.22 15.81
C ARG A 243 -11.57 6.80 14.81
N ALA A 244 -11.07 5.98 13.88
CA ALA A 244 -10.13 6.43 12.85
C ALA A 244 -10.79 7.37 11.82
N VAL A 245 -12.02 7.05 11.37
CA VAL A 245 -12.81 7.93 10.50
C VAL A 245 -12.97 9.31 11.14
N LYS A 246 -13.37 9.36 12.42
CA LYS A 246 -13.49 10.62 13.15
C LYS A 246 -12.17 11.40 13.17
N ALA A 247 -11.05 10.72 13.45
CA ALA A 247 -9.73 11.36 13.49
C ALA A 247 -9.31 11.93 12.12
N ILE A 248 -9.62 11.22 11.02
CA ILE A 248 -9.40 11.68 9.65
C ILE A 248 -10.26 12.91 9.34
N ARG A 249 -11.56 12.87 9.68
CA ARG A 249 -12.50 13.98 9.41
C ARG A 249 -12.20 15.27 10.17
N GLU A 250 -11.37 15.22 11.22
CA GLU A 250 -10.84 16.44 11.86
C GLU A 250 -9.93 17.25 10.93
N VAL A 251 -9.38 16.64 9.87
CA VAL A 251 -8.43 17.28 8.95
C VAL A 251 -8.76 17.08 7.47
N ASP A 252 -9.62 16.14 7.10
CA ASP A 252 -9.92 15.84 5.70
C ASP A 252 -11.39 15.42 5.50
N ASN A 253 -12.13 16.23 4.76
CA ASN A 253 -13.54 15.98 4.43
C ASN A 253 -13.77 15.59 2.96
N ASN A 254 -12.70 15.45 2.17
CA ASN A 254 -12.75 15.21 0.73
C ASN A 254 -12.70 13.72 0.37
N HIS A 255 -11.77 12.97 0.97
CA HIS A 255 -11.47 11.61 0.53
C HIS A 255 -12.48 10.56 1.00
N ILE A 256 -12.61 9.50 0.21
CA ILE A 256 -13.35 8.29 0.58
C ILE A 256 -12.53 7.51 1.62
N ILE A 257 -13.21 6.94 2.62
CA ILE A 257 -12.59 6.04 3.60
C ILE A 257 -13.09 4.62 3.35
N LEU A 258 -12.15 3.70 3.14
CA LEU A 258 -12.39 2.31 2.79
C LEU A 258 -12.29 1.43 4.06
N LEU A 259 -13.30 0.58 4.28
CA LEU A 259 -13.41 -0.27 5.47
C LEU A 259 -13.31 -1.75 5.09
N GLY A 260 -12.34 -2.44 5.69
CA GLY A 260 -12.12 -3.88 5.53
C GLY A 260 -12.95 -4.71 6.51
N GLY A 261 -13.49 -5.82 6.04
CA GLY A 261 -14.19 -6.81 6.87
C GLY A 261 -13.25 -7.63 7.75
N ALA A 262 -13.79 -8.24 8.81
CA ALA A 262 -13.02 -9.21 9.58
C ALA A 262 -12.68 -10.45 8.73
N GLN A 263 -11.74 -11.28 9.19
CA GLN A 263 -11.35 -12.54 8.56
C GLN A 263 -10.97 -12.37 7.08
N TRP A 264 -9.78 -11.83 6.81
CA TRP A 264 -9.28 -11.60 5.44
C TRP A 264 -10.26 -10.79 4.57
N ASN A 265 -10.80 -9.69 5.12
CA ASN A 265 -11.76 -8.83 4.42
C ASN A 265 -12.97 -9.59 3.84
N SER A 266 -13.39 -10.69 4.47
CA SER A 266 -14.47 -11.56 3.98
C SER A 266 -15.74 -11.54 4.85
N ASN A 267 -15.63 -11.10 6.11
CA ASN A 267 -16.75 -11.07 7.04
C ASN A 267 -17.16 -9.64 7.43
N PHE A 268 -18.28 -9.18 6.89
CA PHE A 268 -18.85 -7.86 7.14
C PHE A 268 -19.94 -7.83 8.22
N LYS A 269 -20.27 -8.98 8.84
CA LYS A 269 -21.25 -9.06 9.95
C LYS A 269 -20.93 -8.15 11.15
N PRO A 270 -19.66 -7.81 11.46
CA PRO A 270 -19.37 -6.86 12.53
C PRO A 270 -19.89 -5.44 12.30
N PHE A 271 -20.20 -5.05 11.07
CA PHE A 271 -20.73 -3.73 10.75
C PHE A 271 -22.26 -3.69 10.92
N SER A 272 -22.72 -2.67 11.62
CA SER A 272 -24.12 -2.45 12.01
C SER A 272 -24.65 -1.07 11.60
N ASP A 273 -23.76 -0.09 11.43
CA ASP A 273 -24.12 1.28 11.08
C ASP A 273 -23.12 1.85 10.06
N ALA A 274 -23.63 2.17 8.88
CA ALA A 274 -22.86 2.74 7.77
C ALA A 274 -23.21 4.23 7.50
N ARG A 275 -24.00 4.88 8.37
CA ARG A 275 -24.53 6.23 8.13
C ARG A 275 -23.75 7.34 8.83
N TYR A 276 -22.68 6.98 9.54
CA TYR A 276 -21.90 7.91 10.35
C TYR A 276 -20.92 8.77 9.54
N ASP A 277 -20.73 8.46 8.25
CA ASP A 277 -19.96 9.24 7.28
C ASP A 277 -20.55 9.01 5.88
N ASP A 278 -20.58 10.04 5.04
CA ASP A 278 -21.22 10.01 3.72
C ASP A 278 -20.25 9.59 2.59
N LYS A 279 -18.96 9.43 2.90
CA LYS A 279 -17.90 9.04 1.97
C LYS A 279 -17.23 7.74 2.42
N LEU A 280 -18.04 6.74 2.74
CA LEU A 280 -17.59 5.39 3.08
C LEU A 280 -17.67 4.44 1.88
N MET A 281 -16.69 3.56 1.79
CA MET A 281 -16.63 2.45 0.84
C MET A 281 -16.17 1.19 1.57
N TYR A 282 -16.54 0.01 1.09
CA TYR A 282 -16.05 -1.26 1.64
C TYR A 282 -15.04 -1.93 0.70
N THR A 283 -14.06 -2.61 1.27
CA THR A 283 -13.08 -3.43 0.53
C THR A 283 -13.25 -4.89 0.94
N CYS A 284 -13.39 -5.78 -0.05
CA CYS A 284 -13.50 -7.23 0.17
C CYS A 284 -12.37 -7.97 -0.54
N HIS A 285 -11.92 -9.10 0.02
CA HIS A 285 -10.89 -9.92 -0.60
C HIS A 285 -11.41 -11.32 -0.90
N ARG A 286 -10.88 -11.94 -1.96
CA ARG A 286 -11.21 -13.32 -2.31
C ARG A 286 -10.02 -14.01 -3.00
N TYR A 287 -9.54 -15.07 -2.35
CA TYR A 287 -8.62 -16.04 -2.96
C TYR A 287 -9.33 -17.39 -3.12
N GLY A 288 -9.42 -17.87 -4.37
CA GLY A 288 -10.09 -19.13 -4.72
C GLY A 288 -11.62 -19.06 -4.78
N GLY A 289 -12.25 -20.24 -4.91
CA GLY A 289 -13.68 -20.39 -5.18
C GLY A 289 -14.01 -20.41 -6.68
N GLU A 290 -15.28 -20.65 -7.02
CA GLU A 290 -15.72 -20.62 -8.42
C GLU A 290 -15.84 -19.18 -8.93
N PRO A 291 -15.54 -18.90 -10.21
CA PRO A 291 -15.62 -17.56 -10.76
C PRO A 291 -17.08 -17.22 -11.14
N THR A 292 -17.98 -17.20 -10.15
CA THR A 292 -19.42 -17.00 -10.34
C THR A 292 -19.99 -15.93 -9.42
N LYS A 293 -21.18 -15.43 -9.76
CA LYS A 293 -21.89 -14.45 -8.93
C LYS A 293 -22.23 -15.03 -7.56
N GLU A 294 -22.64 -16.29 -7.51
CA GLU A 294 -23.01 -17.01 -6.30
C GLU A 294 -21.82 -17.04 -5.31
N ALA A 295 -20.59 -17.15 -5.83
CA ALA A 295 -19.39 -17.16 -5.00
C ALA A 295 -19.11 -15.80 -4.32
N ILE A 296 -19.69 -14.69 -4.77
CA ILE A 296 -19.54 -13.36 -4.14
C ILE A 296 -20.88 -12.77 -3.69
N GLN A 297 -21.92 -13.61 -3.59
CA GLN A 297 -23.26 -13.15 -3.33
C GLN A 297 -23.39 -12.48 -1.95
N ASP A 298 -22.60 -12.92 -0.96
CA ASP A 298 -22.57 -12.30 0.37
C ASP A 298 -22.00 -10.88 0.34
N PHE A 299 -20.98 -10.62 -0.48
CA PHE A 299 -20.43 -9.28 -0.70
C PHE A 299 -21.43 -8.36 -1.37
N ILE A 300 -22.08 -8.85 -2.43
CA ILE A 300 -23.14 -8.16 -3.16
C ILE A 300 -24.30 -7.80 -2.20
N HIS A 301 -24.79 -8.77 -1.43
CA HIS A 301 -25.87 -8.55 -0.47
C HIS A 301 -25.50 -7.51 0.58
N PHE A 302 -24.29 -7.60 1.15
CA PHE A 302 -23.85 -6.63 2.14
C PHE A 302 -23.79 -5.22 1.54
N ARG A 303 -23.09 -5.03 0.40
CA ARG A 303 -23.00 -3.75 -0.31
C ARG A 303 -24.38 -3.15 -0.59
N ASP A 304 -25.29 -3.96 -1.11
CA ASP A 304 -26.64 -3.50 -1.45
C ASP A 304 -27.43 -3.11 -0.19
N SER A 305 -27.25 -3.84 0.93
CA SER A 305 -27.92 -3.54 2.20
C SER A 305 -27.50 -2.21 2.83
N VAL A 306 -26.26 -1.77 2.61
CA VAL A 306 -25.73 -0.49 3.10
C VAL A 306 -25.82 0.63 2.06
N THR A 307 -26.05 0.29 0.78
CA THR A 307 -26.14 1.24 -0.35
C THR A 307 -24.88 2.12 -0.51
N LEU A 308 -23.71 1.51 -0.28
CA LEU A 308 -22.39 2.14 -0.45
C LEU A 308 -21.55 1.34 -1.44
N PRO A 309 -20.50 1.93 -2.05
CA PRO A 309 -19.65 1.21 -2.99
C PRO A 309 -18.86 0.09 -2.29
N MET A 310 -18.52 -0.93 -3.06
CA MET A 310 -17.59 -1.98 -2.67
C MET A 310 -16.71 -2.37 -3.85
N TYR A 311 -15.46 -2.69 -3.57
CA TYR A 311 -14.55 -3.27 -4.56
C TYR A 311 -13.73 -4.43 -3.97
N MET A 312 -13.18 -5.24 -4.85
CA MET A 312 -12.30 -6.36 -4.53
C MET A 312 -10.85 -5.86 -4.39
N GLY A 313 -10.42 -5.55 -3.16
CA GLY A 313 -9.07 -5.01 -2.88
C GLY A 313 -7.95 -5.99 -3.21
N GLU A 314 -8.21 -7.29 -3.05
CA GLU A 314 -7.26 -8.33 -3.38
C GLU A 314 -7.91 -9.57 -3.98
N ILE A 315 -7.25 -10.06 -5.02
CA ILE A 315 -7.55 -11.30 -5.71
C ILE A 315 -6.36 -11.74 -6.55
N GLY A 316 -6.20 -13.05 -6.77
CA GLY A 316 -5.18 -13.58 -7.65
C GLY A 316 -4.95 -15.07 -7.48
N HIS A 317 -3.74 -15.51 -7.84
CA HIS A 317 -3.22 -16.86 -7.63
C HIS A 317 -4.12 -17.99 -8.17
N ASN A 318 -4.72 -17.78 -9.35
CA ASN A 318 -5.56 -18.76 -10.06
C ASN A 318 -5.17 -18.82 -11.54
N THR A 319 -5.77 -19.73 -12.31
CA THR A 319 -5.50 -19.83 -13.76
C THR A 319 -5.99 -18.61 -14.51
N ASP A 320 -5.41 -18.34 -15.67
CA ASP A 320 -5.79 -17.20 -16.51
C ASP A 320 -7.26 -17.27 -16.95
N GLU A 321 -7.79 -18.45 -17.26
CA GLU A 321 -9.20 -18.61 -17.63
C GLU A 321 -10.12 -18.24 -16.46
N TRP A 322 -9.74 -18.64 -15.24
CA TRP A 322 -10.49 -18.30 -14.04
C TRP A 322 -10.48 -16.80 -13.79
N GLN A 323 -9.31 -16.15 -13.91
CA GLN A 323 -9.15 -14.71 -13.71
C GLN A 323 -10.01 -13.92 -14.70
N ALA A 324 -9.99 -14.29 -15.98
CA ALA A 324 -10.80 -13.64 -17.02
C ALA A 324 -12.30 -13.80 -16.76
N ALA A 325 -12.75 -15.00 -16.39
CA ALA A 325 -14.14 -15.26 -16.03
C ALA A 325 -14.56 -14.41 -14.82
N PHE A 326 -13.73 -14.34 -13.79
CA PHE A 326 -14.08 -13.63 -12.57
C PHE A 326 -14.03 -12.11 -12.72
N CYS A 327 -13.12 -11.56 -13.52
CA CYS A 327 -13.13 -10.13 -13.90
C CYS A 327 -14.48 -9.74 -14.51
N LYS A 328 -15.04 -10.61 -15.36
CA LYS A 328 -16.38 -10.40 -15.92
C LYS A 328 -17.46 -10.42 -14.84
N VAL A 329 -17.43 -11.40 -13.93
CA VAL A 329 -18.39 -11.49 -12.82
C VAL A 329 -18.36 -10.24 -11.95
N MET A 330 -17.17 -9.77 -11.56
CA MET A 330 -17.02 -8.56 -10.74
C MET A 330 -17.57 -7.33 -11.48
N THR A 331 -17.20 -7.17 -12.76
CA THR A 331 -17.68 -6.06 -13.60
C THR A 331 -19.21 -6.07 -13.76
N ASP A 332 -19.80 -7.22 -14.10
CA ASP A 332 -21.25 -7.39 -14.28
C ASP A 332 -22.06 -7.08 -13.00
N ASN A 333 -21.42 -7.18 -11.83
CA ASN A 333 -22.04 -6.94 -10.53
C ASN A 333 -21.59 -5.62 -9.88
N ASN A 334 -20.99 -4.70 -10.64
CA ASN A 334 -20.49 -3.41 -10.16
C ASN A 334 -19.53 -3.55 -8.95
N ILE A 335 -18.53 -4.41 -9.10
CA ILE A 335 -17.41 -4.59 -8.17
C ILE A 335 -16.14 -4.34 -8.97
N GLY A 336 -15.44 -3.25 -8.67
CA GLY A 336 -14.09 -3.03 -9.20
C GLY A 336 -13.07 -3.97 -8.55
N TYR A 337 -11.84 -4.02 -9.05
CA TYR A 337 -10.84 -4.96 -8.55
C TYR A 337 -9.39 -4.47 -8.68
N THR A 338 -8.55 -4.94 -7.74
CA THR A 338 -7.09 -4.86 -7.82
C THR A 338 -6.46 -6.24 -7.61
N PHE A 339 -5.63 -6.68 -8.56
CA PHE A 339 -4.98 -7.99 -8.49
C PHE A 339 -3.71 -7.96 -7.62
N TRP A 340 -3.51 -9.02 -6.83
CA TRP A 340 -2.36 -9.20 -5.95
C TRP A 340 -1.34 -10.19 -6.53
N PRO A 341 -0.04 -9.83 -6.58
CA PRO A 341 0.54 -8.48 -6.58
C PRO A 341 0.97 -8.04 -7.99
N TYR A 342 1.41 -6.79 -8.13
CA TYR A 342 2.03 -6.27 -9.36
C TYR A 342 3.30 -7.04 -9.73
N LYS A 343 4.18 -7.27 -8.74
CA LYS A 343 5.54 -7.77 -8.96
C LYS A 343 5.96 -8.68 -7.83
N LYS A 344 6.51 -9.85 -8.16
CA LYS A 344 7.14 -10.79 -7.24
C LYS A 344 8.01 -11.80 -8.00
N LYS A 345 8.65 -12.74 -7.29
CA LYS A 345 9.17 -13.95 -7.93
C LYS A 345 7.98 -14.72 -8.52
N ASP A 346 8.15 -15.42 -9.65
CA ASP A 346 7.13 -16.23 -10.35
C ASP A 346 6.19 -15.48 -11.34
N ASP A 347 5.27 -16.23 -11.93
CA ASP A 347 4.41 -15.88 -13.06
C ASP A 347 2.97 -15.50 -12.66
N SER A 348 2.60 -15.61 -11.39
CA SER A 348 1.26 -15.23 -10.89
C SER A 348 1.21 -13.76 -10.43
N CYS A 349 1.74 -12.87 -11.26
CA CYS A 349 1.78 -11.42 -11.10
C CYS A 349 1.97 -10.74 -12.46
N MET A 350 1.86 -9.41 -12.55
CA MET A 350 2.11 -8.72 -13.83
C MET A 350 3.59 -8.76 -14.24
N MET A 351 4.50 -8.67 -13.26
CA MET A 351 5.94 -8.50 -13.48
C MET A 351 6.75 -9.53 -12.68
N GLY A 352 7.20 -10.57 -13.36
CA GLY A 352 8.01 -11.63 -12.76
C GLY A 352 9.46 -11.20 -12.54
N ILE A 353 9.99 -11.43 -11.34
CA ILE A 353 11.40 -11.20 -10.99
C ILE A 353 12.21 -12.46 -11.28
N LYS A 354 13.31 -12.32 -12.04
CA LYS A 354 14.27 -13.41 -12.22
C LYS A 354 15.16 -13.54 -10.98
N MET A 355 15.00 -14.65 -10.25
CA MET A 355 15.79 -14.90 -9.05
C MET A 355 17.28 -15.06 -9.39
N PRO A 356 18.18 -14.42 -8.61
CA PRO A 356 19.61 -14.48 -8.86
C PRO A 356 20.19 -15.85 -8.47
N GLU A 357 21.40 -16.12 -8.97
CA GLU A 357 22.18 -17.28 -8.56
C GLU A 357 22.40 -17.28 -7.04
N ASN A 358 22.36 -18.46 -6.42
CA ASN A 358 22.53 -18.69 -4.97
C ASN A 358 21.41 -18.15 -4.08
N TRP A 359 20.29 -17.64 -4.62
CA TRP A 359 19.13 -17.28 -3.81
C TRP A 359 18.54 -18.47 -3.05
N ASP A 360 18.70 -19.69 -3.58
CA ASP A 360 18.33 -20.94 -2.90
C ASP A 360 19.03 -21.11 -1.54
N LYS A 361 20.24 -20.55 -1.36
CA LYS A 361 20.95 -20.56 -0.07
C LYS A 361 20.30 -19.64 0.97
N ILE A 362 19.74 -18.51 0.52
CA ILE A 362 19.00 -17.58 1.38
C ILE A 362 17.67 -18.22 1.79
N ILE A 363 16.97 -18.87 0.85
CA ILE A 363 15.77 -19.66 1.16
C ILE A 363 16.12 -20.76 2.17
N ALA A 364 17.17 -21.56 1.94
CA ALA A 364 17.58 -22.61 2.86
C ALA A 364 17.87 -22.09 4.27
N PHE A 365 18.53 -20.93 4.40
CA PHE A 365 18.77 -20.28 5.68
C PHE A 365 17.47 -19.79 6.35
N SER A 366 16.54 -19.22 5.56
CA SER A 366 15.25 -18.75 6.07
C SER A 366 14.43 -19.88 6.69
N GLU A 367 14.57 -21.10 6.17
CA GLU A 367 13.83 -22.30 6.58
C GLU A 367 14.53 -23.13 7.66
N ALA A 368 15.82 -22.86 7.89
CA ALA A 368 16.63 -23.54 8.90
C ALA A 368 16.20 -23.20 10.33
N LEU A 369 16.57 -24.06 11.27
CA LEU A 369 16.40 -23.80 12.69
C LEU A 369 17.31 -22.64 13.11
N ARG A 370 16.75 -21.59 13.72
CA ARG A 370 17.45 -20.34 14.10
C ARG A 370 17.05 -19.82 15.49
N ASP A 371 16.61 -20.72 16.37
CA ASP A 371 16.15 -20.45 17.74
C ASP A 371 17.29 -20.29 18.76
N THR A 372 18.52 -20.71 18.44
CA THR A 372 19.72 -20.50 19.26
C THR A 372 20.86 -19.89 18.44
N TYR A 373 21.79 -19.20 19.12
CA TYR A 373 23.00 -18.69 18.45
C TYR A 373 23.86 -19.78 17.82
N GLN A 374 23.85 -21.00 18.37
CA GLN A 374 24.55 -22.14 17.77
C GLN A 374 23.90 -22.53 16.45
N HIS A 375 22.58 -22.74 16.42
CA HIS A 375 21.86 -23.11 15.20
C HIS A 375 21.99 -22.03 14.12
N ILE A 376 21.95 -20.74 14.49
CA ILE A 376 22.21 -19.64 13.54
C ILE A 376 23.60 -19.76 12.91
N ARG A 377 24.65 -20.02 13.70
CA ARG A 377 26.03 -20.17 13.19
C ARG A 377 26.18 -21.38 12.28
N GLU A 378 25.54 -22.51 12.63
CA GLU A 378 25.62 -23.76 11.88
C GLU A 378 24.84 -23.69 10.56
N ALA A 379 23.71 -22.99 10.53
CA ALA A 379 22.90 -22.83 9.33
C ALA A 379 23.45 -21.80 8.34
N ARG A 380 24.29 -20.86 8.80
CA ARG A 380 24.72 -19.71 8.00
C ARG A 380 25.61 -20.15 6.82
N PRO A 381 25.24 -19.82 5.56
CA PRO A 381 26.08 -20.07 4.40
C PRO A 381 27.26 -19.09 4.33
N ASP A 382 28.07 -19.23 3.28
CA ASP A 382 29.11 -18.24 2.95
C ASP A 382 28.50 -16.83 2.79
N GLN A 383 28.98 -15.87 3.57
CA GLN A 383 28.36 -14.55 3.68
C GLN A 383 28.59 -13.70 2.43
N ASP A 384 29.75 -13.80 1.77
CA ASP A 384 30.05 -13.00 0.59
C ASP A 384 29.22 -13.46 -0.61
N MET A 385 28.99 -14.78 -0.74
CA MET A 385 28.08 -15.37 -1.71
C MET A 385 26.65 -14.84 -1.56
N VAL A 386 26.07 -14.89 -0.35
CA VAL A 386 24.69 -14.43 -0.15
C VAL A 386 24.56 -12.90 -0.24
N LYS A 387 25.56 -12.14 0.19
CA LYS A 387 25.58 -10.67 -0.04
C LYS A 387 25.56 -10.34 -1.53
N LYS A 388 26.32 -11.08 -2.35
CA LYS A 388 26.26 -10.94 -3.82
C LYS A 388 24.86 -11.28 -4.35
N ALA A 389 24.26 -12.39 -3.90
CA ALA A 389 22.91 -12.77 -4.31
C ALA A 389 21.86 -11.72 -3.94
N MET A 390 21.94 -11.13 -2.74
CA MET A 390 21.06 -10.04 -2.31
C MET A 390 21.21 -8.78 -3.18
N ASN A 391 22.44 -8.37 -3.49
CA ASN A 391 22.68 -7.24 -4.40
C ASN A 391 22.20 -7.52 -5.84
N ASP A 392 22.35 -8.75 -6.32
CA ASP A 392 21.86 -9.14 -7.64
C ASP A 392 20.33 -9.22 -7.66
N PHE A 393 19.68 -9.59 -6.55
CA PHE A 393 18.22 -9.52 -6.41
C PHE A 393 17.70 -8.08 -6.56
N ILE A 394 18.36 -7.09 -5.94
CA ILE A 394 18.02 -5.67 -6.12
C ILE A 394 18.06 -5.28 -7.61
N LYS A 395 19.09 -5.71 -8.35
CA LYS A 395 19.18 -5.45 -9.80
C LYS A 395 18.03 -6.12 -10.55
N SER A 396 17.71 -7.37 -10.21
CA SER A 396 16.59 -8.11 -10.81
C SER A 396 15.23 -7.46 -10.57
N CYS A 397 15.05 -6.70 -9.48
CA CYS A 397 13.78 -6.04 -9.16
C CYS A 397 13.48 -4.81 -10.04
N ARG A 398 14.51 -4.23 -10.67
CA ARG A 398 14.37 -3.05 -11.53
C ARG A 398 13.50 -3.37 -12.73
N PHE A 399 12.67 -2.40 -13.11
CA PHE A 399 11.70 -2.56 -14.20
C PHE A 399 12.31 -3.20 -15.44
N GLU A 400 13.47 -2.72 -15.92
CA GLU A 400 14.12 -3.23 -17.14
C GLU A 400 14.54 -4.71 -17.06
N ASN A 401 14.69 -5.27 -15.87
CA ASN A 401 15.15 -6.66 -15.66
C ASN A 401 14.01 -7.63 -15.34
N CYS A 402 12.81 -7.14 -15.01
CA CYS A 402 11.64 -7.98 -14.81
C CYS A 402 11.07 -8.53 -16.13
N VAL A 403 10.23 -9.56 -16.07
CA VAL A 403 9.59 -10.17 -17.24
C VAL A 403 8.08 -9.95 -17.17
N PRO A 404 7.47 -9.21 -18.12
CA PRO A 404 6.01 -9.10 -18.22
C PRO A 404 5.36 -10.46 -18.41
N GLN A 405 4.35 -10.76 -17.60
CA GLN A 405 3.55 -11.98 -17.73
C GLN A 405 2.34 -11.69 -18.61
N LYS A 406 2.52 -11.82 -19.94
CA LYS A 406 1.53 -11.39 -20.93
C LYS A 406 0.15 -12.02 -20.74
N ASP A 407 0.11 -13.33 -20.50
CA ASP A 407 -1.15 -14.06 -20.36
C ASP A 407 -1.88 -13.66 -19.08
N TYR A 408 -1.16 -13.53 -17.96
CA TYR A 408 -1.66 -12.97 -16.71
C TYR A 408 -2.22 -11.56 -16.87
N ILE A 409 -1.46 -10.64 -17.48
CA ILE A 409 -1.90 -9.25 -17.69
C ILE A 409 -3.19 -9.22 -18.54
N THR A 410 -3.27 -10.06 -19.56
CA THR A 410 -4.45 -10.14 -20.42
C THR A 410 -5.65 -10.76 -19.69
N SER A 411 -5.41 -11.76 -18.84
CA SER A 411 -6.47 -12.46 -18.11
C SER A 411 -7.15 -11.58 -17.06
N ILE A 412 -6.46 -10.60 -16.50
CA ILE A 412 -7.04 -9.58 -15.61
C ILE A 412 -7.67 -8.40 -16.36
N GLY A 413 -7.86 -8.55 -17.67
CA GLY A 413 -8.48 -7.58 -18.55
C GLY A 413 -7.58 -6.41 -18.97
N LEU A 414 -6.29 -6.41 -18.61
CA LEU A 414 -5.35 -5.36 -19.01
C LEU A 414 -4.67 -5.71 -20.34
N THR A 415 -3.93 -4.77 -20.92
CA THR A 415 -3.19 -4.96 -22.17
C THR A 415 -1.69 -5.02 -21.89
N CYS A 416 -1.01 -6.06 -22.36
CA CYS A 416 0.45 -6.12 -22.27
C CYS A 416 1.09 -5.52 -23.52
N HIS A 417 1.85 -4.44 -23.35
CA HIS A 417 2.71 -3.90 -24.40
C HIS A 417 4.12 -4.50 -24.29
N GLU A 418 4.85 -4.54 -25.40
CA GLU A 418 6.29 -4.87 -25.38
C GLU A 418 7.06 -3.74 -24.67
N LYS A 419 8.11 -4.12 -23.94
CA LYS A 419 8.94 -3.21 -23.14
C LYS A 419 9.89 -2.35 -23.98
#